data_AF-A0A9R1NNV9-F1
#
_entry.id   AF-A0A9R1NNV9-F1
#
_cell.length_a   1.000
_cell.length_b   1.000
_cell.length_c   1.000
_cell.angle_alpha   90.00
_cell.angle_beta   90.00
_cell.angle_gamma   90.00
#
_symmetry.space_group_name_H-M   'P 1'
#
loop_
_entity.id
_entity.type
_entity.pdbx_description
1 polymer ?
#
loop_
_entity_poly.entity_id
_entity_poly.type
_entity_poly.pdbx_seq_one_letter_code
_entity_poly.pdbx_strand_id
1 'polypeptide(L)'
;MWETVFCSVSEFDLSELESLFPAAVPKTDNTSKTDRRKSLGSKPEKVQLIELRRANNTEIMLTKVKMPLPDLVSAALALDQSTLDVDQVENLIKFCPTKEEMELLKNYTGDKQLLGKCELFFLELMKVPRMESKLRVFSFKIQFGSQVADLGKSLKTIDSSCNEIRSSLKLKEIMKKILLLGNTLNQGTARGAAVGFRLDSLLKLTDTRATNNKMTLMHYLCKVLAAKSPQLLNFHVDLVSLEATSKIQLKMLAEEMQAVSKGLEKVEHEFKASESDGPVSEIFREKLKEFTDNAGADVQSLSSLFSEVGKKADQLIKYFGEDPVRCPFEQVMSTLLTFVTMFRKAHEENIKQAELEKKKAQKEAEAEKSKNAQLASKNDSKASNPSRQAKQTLEKTRSTSRRGKDGG
;
A
#
# COMPACT_ATOMS: atom_id res chain seq x y z
N MET A 1 40.27 25.71 10.02
CA MET A 1 39.51 25.63 11.30
C MET A 1 40.24 24.76 12.31
N TRP A 2 40.59 23.51 11.99
CA TRP A 2 41.33 22.63 12.90
C TRP A 2 42.86 22.82 12.92
N GLU A 3 43.43 23.54 11.95
CA GLU A 3 44.88 23.85 11.92
C GLU A 3 45.27 25.08 12.76
N THR A 4 44.30 25.80 13.32
CA THR A 4 44.52 26.99 14.18
C THR A 4 44.12 26.77 15.63
N VAL A 5 43.69 25.55 16.00
CA VAL A 5 43.35 25.21 17.39
C VAL A 5 44.57 24.57 18.04
N PHE A 6 45.50 25.40 18.53
CA PHE A 6 46.44 24.95 19.54
C PHE A 6 45.69 24.97 20.88
N CYS A 7 45.28 23.79 21.34
CA CYS A 7 44.70 23.64 22.67
C CYS A 7 45.81 23.88 23.70
N SER A 8 45.90 25.08 24.25
CA SER A 8 46.68 25.31 25.46
C SER A 8 46.00 24.53 26.59
N VAL A 9 46.66 23.51 27.12
CA VAL A 9 46.15 22.59 28.17
C VAL A 9 46.10 23.30 29.54
N SER A 10 45.70 24.57 29.58
CA SER A 10 45.82 25.45 30.75
C SER A 10 44.50 26.00 31.26
N GLU A 11 43.35 25.60 30.69
CA GLU A 11 42.02 26.00 31.18
C GLU A 11 41.29 24.91 31.98
N PHE A 12 41.78 23.67 31.99
CA PHE A 12 41.13 22.56 32.67
C PHE A 12 42.01 22.07 33.82
N ASP A 13 41.47 22.06 35.04
CA ASP A 13 42.10 21.37 36.17
C ASP A 13 41.95 19.86 35.95
N LEU A 14 43.02 19.26 35.44
CA LEU A 14 43.07 17.82 35.16
C LEU A 14 42.87 16.99 36.45
N SER A 15 43.20 17.55 37.61
CA SER A 15 43.01 16.90 38.91
C SER A 15 41.54 16.87 39.32
N GLU A 16 40.80 17.96 39.05
CA GLU A 16 39.34 18.02 39.23
C GLU A 16 38.65 17.04 38.27
N LEU A 17 39.11 16.99 37.02
CA LEU A 17 38.57 16.09 35.99
C LEU A 17 38.79 14.61 36.36
N GLU A 18 39.99 14.23 36.82
CA GLU A 18 40.28 12.86 37.31
C GLU A 18 39.48 12.51 38.58
N SER A 19 39.24 13.49 39.45
CA SER A 19 38.41 13.35 40.66
C SER A 19 36.94 13.10 40.33
N LEU A 20 36.40 13.81 39.33
CA LEU A 20 35.00 13.70 38.92
C LEU A 20 34.71 12.48 38.03
N PHE A 21 35.72 12.00 37.28
CA PHE A 21 35.58 10.87 36.35
C PHE A 21 36.65 9.78 36.53
N PRO A 22 36.80 9.19 37.73
CA PRO A 22 37.79 8.13 37.91
C PRO A 22 37.38 6.89 37.12
N ALA A 23 38.32 6.33 36.35
CA ALA A 23 38.18 4.96 35.87
C ALA A 23 38.08 4.05 37.10
N ALA A 24 36.98 3.30 37.22
CA ALA A 24 36.68 2.53 38.41
C ALA A 24 37.76 1.46 38.66
N VAL A 25 38.67 1.74 39.59
CA VAL A 25 39.58 0.73 40.17
C VAL A 25 38.96 0.25 41.48
N PRO A 26 38.84 -1.08 41.72
CA PRO A 26 38.33 -1.58 43.00
C PRO A 26 39.28 -1.18 44.13
N LYS A 27 38.76 -0.52 45.17
CA LYS A 27 39.53 -0.11 46.36
C LYS A 27 39.91 -1.31 47.20
N THR A 28 41.20 -1.46 47.49
CA THR A 28 41.71 -2.30 48.58
C THR A 28 41.60 -1.53 49.90
N ASP A 29 40.55 -1.80 50.69
CA ASP A 29 40.45 -1.30 52.07
C ASP A 29 41.14 -2.27 53.04
N ASN A 30 42.30 -1.84 53.55
CA ASN A 30 42.92 -2.39 54.73
C ASN A 30 42.57 -1.48 55.91
N THR A 31 41.63 -1.89 56.77
CA THR A 31 41.74 -1.73 58.23
C THR A 31 40.60 -2.46 58.96
N SER A 32 41.03 -3.31 59.88
CA SER A 32 40.30 -4.15 60.83
C SER A 32 39.09 -3.52 61.54
N LYS A 33 37.95 -4.26 61.58
CA LYS A 33 37.34 -4.74 62.84
C LYS A 33 36.24 -5.79 62.58
N THR A 34 36.44 -6.93 63.22
CA THR A 34 35.56 -8.06 63.54
C THR A 34 34.04 -7.83 63.39
N ASP A 35 33.37 -8.63 62.55
CA ASP A 35 32.39 -9.61 63.06
C ASP A 35 32.02 -10.70 62.04
N ARG A 36 31.76 -11.89 62.56
CA ARG A 36 31.58 -13.15 61.82
C ARG A 36 30.30 -13.16 60.97
N ARG A 37 30.42 -13.41 59.66
CA ARG A 37 29.39 -14.15 58.89
C ARG A 37 30.01 -14.86 57.67
N LYS A 38 30.02 -16.19 57.81
CA LYS A 38 30.10 -17.27 56.80
C LYS A 38 30.43 -16.87 55.36
N SER A 39 31.55 -17.43 54.90
CA SER A 39 31.92 -17.66 53.51
C SER A 39 30.78 -18.26 52.69
N LEU A 40 30.32 -17.50 51.70
CA LEU A 40 29.76 -18.03 50.45
C LEU A 40 30.83 -17.74 49.41
N GLY A 41 31.35 -18.80 48.79
CA GLY A 41 32.56 -18.76 47.96
C GLY A 41 32.58 -17.60 46.98
N SER A 42 33.69 -16.85 46.98
CA SER A 42 33.97 -15.86 45.94
C SER A 42 33.92 -16.58 44.59
N LYS A 43 32.91 -16.29 43.78
CA LYS A 43 32.93 -16.65 42.37
C LYS A 43 34.24 -16.07 41.80
N PRO A 44 35.01 -16.83 41.00
CA PRO A 44 36.21 -16.29 40.39
C PRO A 44 35.86 -15.01 39.64
N GLU A 45 36.64 -13.96 39.90
CA GLU A 45 36.46 -12.66 39.28
C GLU A 45 36.60 -12.83 37.77
N LYS A 46 35.51 -12.55 37.05
CA LYS A 46 35.50 -12.73 35.60
C LYS A 46 36.25 -11.59 34.94
N VAL A 47 37.12 -11.93 33.99
CA VAL A 47 37.87 -10.95 33.20
C VAL A 47 36.92 -10.34 32.17
N GLN A 48 36.79 -9.01 32.22
CA GLN A 48 35.95 -8.24 31.32
C GLN A 48 36.82 -7.37 30.42
N LEU A 49 36.79 -7.65 29.12
CA LEU A 49 37.58 -6.95 28.10
C LEU A 49 36.69 -6.04 27.24
N ILE A 50 35.45 -6.47 27.01
CA ILE A 50 34.48 -5.70 26.23
C ILE A 50 33.82 -4.65 27.13
N GLU A 51 33.60 -3.47 26.57
CA GLU A 51 32.94 -2.35 27.24
C GLU A 51 31.63 -2.81 27.91
N LEU A 52 31.44 -2.38 29.17
CA LEU A 52 30.41 -2.94 30.05
C LEU A 52 29.00 -2.84 29.47
N ARG A 53 28.65 -1.71 28.85
CA ARG A 53 27.34 -1.53 28.22
C ARG A 53 27.17 -2.45 27.00
N ARG A 54 28.19 -2.58 26.15
CA ARG A 54 28.20 -3.52 25.01
C ARG A 54 28.10 -4.97 25.48
N ALA A 55 28.84 -5.37 26.51
CA ALA A 55 28.77 -6.69 27.10
C ALA A 55 27.39 -6.99 27.68
N ASN A 56 26.83 -6.09 28.48
CA ASN A 56 25.49 -6.24 29.07
C ASN A 56 24.40 -6.35 28.00
N ASN A 57 24.44 -5.51 26.95
CA ASN A 57 23.47 -5.58 25.87
C ASN A 57 23.55 -6.91 25.09
N THR A 58 24.76 -7.42 24.89
CA THR A 58 25.00 -8.73 24.24
C THR A 58 24.47 -9.86 25.11
N GLU A 59 24.75 -9.84 26.42
CA GLU A 59 24.22 -10.84 27.35
C GLU A 59 22.69 -10.82 27.40
N ILE A 60 22.06 -9.65 27.41
CA ILE A 60 20.60 -9.52 27.33
C ILE A 60 20.07 -10.15 26.04
N MET A 61 20.70 -9.89 24.90
CA MET A 61 20.30 -10.53 23.65
C MET A 61 20.44 -12.06 23.72
N LEU A 62 21.53 -12.57 24.29
CA LEU A 62 21.74 -14.01 24.45
C LEU A 62 20.66 -14.66 25.33
N THR A 63 20.07 -13.94 26.30
CA THR A 63 18.93 -14.49 27.06
C THR A 63 17.65 -14.69 26.23
N LYS A 64 17.51 -13.96 25.12
CA LYS A 64 16.39 -14.13 24.18
C LYS A 64 16.59 -15.34 23.27
N VAL A 65 17.85 -15.67 22.99
CA VAL A 65 18.28 -16.83 22.21
C VAL A 65 18.46 -18.01 23.17
N LYS A 66 17.35 -18.70 23.49
CA LYS A 66 17.31 -19.81 24.47
C LYS A 66 17.95 -21.10 23.96
N MET A 67 19.16 -21.03 23.41
CA MET A 67 19.90 -22.18 22.89
C MET A 67 21.40 -22.08 23.21
N PRO A 68 22.11 -23.22 23.35
CA PRO A 68 23.56 -23.22 23.53
C PRO A 68 24.29 -22.56 22.35
N LEU A 69 25.42 -21.91 22.63
CA LEU A 69 26.22 -21.21 21.61
C LEU A 69 26.72 -22.13 20.47
N PRO A 70 27.18 -23.37 20.72
CA PRO A 70 27.57 -24.26 19.62
C PRO A 70 26.40 -24.62 18.71
N ASP A 71 25.22 -24.84 19.29
CA ASP A 71 24.00 -25.16 18.54
C ASP A 71 23.55 -23.96 17.70
N LEU A 72 23.70 -22.75 18.24
CA LEU A 72 23.41 -21.50 17.55
C LEU A 72 24.29 -21.32 16.31
N VAL A 73 25.60 -21.52 16.46
CA VAL A 73 26.56 -21.46 15.35
C VAL A 73 26.26 -22.55 14.32
N SER A 74 25.95 -23.76 14.78
CA SER A 74 25.62 -24.89 13.91
C SER A 74 24.33 -24.63 13.11
N ALA A 75 23.28 -24.10 13.75
CA ALA A 75 22.02 -23.73 13.09
C ALA A 75 22.22 -22.63 12.05
N ALA A 76 23.04 -21.62 12.35
CA ALA A 76 23.38 -20.55 11.41
C ALA A 76 24.16 -21.08 10.21
N LEU A 77 25.13 -21.98 10.42
CA LEU A 77 25.88 -22.62 9.33
C LEU A 77 25.02 -23.58 8.50
N ALA A 78 24.05 -24.25 9.13
CA ALA A 78 23.10 -25.11 8.43
C ALA A 78 22.01 -24.33 7.67
N LEU A 79 21.96 -22.99 7.79
CA LEU A 79 20.92 -22.14 7.21
C LEU A 79 19.50 -22.58 7.62
N ASP A 80 19.37 -23.05 8.86
CA ASP A 80 18.17 -23.69 9.39
C ASP A 80 17.14 -22.67 9.90
N GLN A 81 16.23 -22.31 9.00
CA GLN A 81 15.12 -21.39 9.26
C GLN A 81 14.05 -21.95 10.22
N SER A 82 14.10 -23.24 10.57
CA SER A 82 13.19 -23.83 11.57
C SER A 82 13.67 -23.62 13.01
N THR A 83 14.97 -23.42 13.17
CA THR A 83 15.62 -23.16 14.46
C THR A 83 15.83 -21.66 14.70
N LEU A 84 16.20 -20.90 13.66
CA LEU A 84 16.46 -19.47 13.75
C LEU A 84 15.56 -18.67 12.80
N ASP A 85 14.72 -17.81 13.38
CA ASP A 85 13.90 -16.87 12.61
C ASP A 85 14.70 -15.62 12.17
N VAL A 86 14.09 -14.80 11.32
CA VAL A 86 14.73 -13.58 10.78
C VAL A 86 15.12 -12.59 11.88
N ASP A 87 14.29 -12.42 12.92
CA ASP A 87 14.55 -11.47 13.99
C ASP A 87 15.74 -11.93 14.85
N GLN A 88 15.84 -13.23 15.10
CA GLN A 88 16.97 -13.84 15.79
C GLN A 88 18.26 -13.67 14.96
N VAL A 89 18.22 -13.92 13.65
CA VAL A 89 19.38 -13.74 12.77
C VAL A 89 19.81 -12.27 12.72
N GLU A 90 18.89 -11.32 12.58
CA GLU A 90 19.20 -9.88 12.61
C GLU A 90 19.78 -9.43 13.95
N ASN A 91 19.29 -9.99 15.05
CA ASN A 91 19.92 -9.77 16.36
C ASN A 91 21.35 -10.34 16.37
N LEU A 92 21.59 -11.55 15.87
CA LEU A 92 22.95 -12.12 15.79
C LEU A 92 23.89 -11.24 14.97
N ILE A 93 23.44 -10.70 13.84
CA ILE A 93 24.20 -9.76 13.02
C ILE A 93 24.57 -8.51 13.82
N LYS A 94 23.61 -7.90 14.51
CA LYS A 94 23.80 -6.69 15.32
C LYS A 94 24.80 -6.88 16.47
N PHE A 95 24.90 -8.11 16.98
CA PHE A 95 25.78 -8.46 18.10
C PHE A 95 27.00 -9.28 17.66
N CYS A 96 27.31 -9.34 16.36
CA CYS A 96 28.62 -9.82 15.91
C CYS A 96 29.74 -8.92 16.46
N PRO A 97 30.92 -9.50 16.79
CA PRO A 97 32.05 -8.73 17.28
C PRO A 97 32.60 -7.80 16.18
N THR A 98 33.00 -6.58 16.56
CA THR A 98 33.70 -5.68 15.64
C THR A 98 35.13 -6.16 15.38
N LYS A 99 35.81 -5.57 14.38
CA LYS A 99 37.20 -5.92 14.08
C LYS A 99 38.13 -5.62 15.25
N GLU A 100 37.87 -4.53 15.96
CA GLU A 100 38.62 -4.08 17.13
C GLU A 100 38.39 -5.05 18.31
N GLU A 101 37.14 -5.46 18.54
CA GLU A 101 36.79 -6.44 19.59
C GLU A 101 37.41 -7.82 19.31
N MET A 102 37.40 -8.26 18.05
CA MET A 102 38.07 -9.50 17.65
C MET A 102 39.58 -9.44 17.89
N GLU A 103 40.22 -8.31 17.58
CA GLU A 103 41.66 -8.12 17.77
C GLU A 103 42.04 -8.07 19.26
N LEU A 104 41.22 -7.41 20.08
CA LEU A 104 41.37 -7.39 21.53
C LEU A 104 41.32 -8.82 22.12
N LEU A 105 40.36 -9.63 21.67
CA LEU A 105 40.21 -11.02 22.12
C LEU A 105 41.32 -11.95 21.61
N LYS A 106 41.87 -11.70 20.43
CA LYS A 106 43.03 -12.45 19.90
C LYS A 106 44.29 -12.20 20.72
N ASN A 107 44.50 -10.96 21.14
CA ASN A 107 45.69 -10.53 21.86
C ASN A 107 45.63 -10.83 23.37
N TYR A 108 44.49 -11.32 23.87
CA TYR A 108 44.37 -11.74 25.25
C TYR A 108 45.11 -13.07 25.50
N THR A 109 46.14 -13.03 26.35
CA THR A 109 47.00 -14.17 26.71
C THR A 109 46.62 -14.84 28.04
N GLY A 110 45.61 -14.34 28.74
CA GLY A 110 45.15 -14.91 30.00
C GLY A 110 44.26 -16.15 29.81
N ASP A 111 43.73 -16.67 30.92
CA ASP A 111 42.80 -17.80 30.88
C ASP A 111 41.46 -17.38 30.25
N LYS A 112 41.14 -17.99 29.11
CA LYS A 112 39.90 -17.73 28.35
C LYS A 112 38.66 -18.23 29.09
N GLN A 113 38.77 -19.18 30.02
CA GLN A 113 37.64 -19.68 30.80
C GLN A 113 37.14 -18.68 31.84
N LEU A 114 37.98 -17.71 32.22
CA LEU A 114 37.62 -16.65 33.16
C LEU A 114 36.93 -15.46 32.49
N LEU A 115 36.80 -15.44 31.16
CA LEU A 115 36.18 -14.34 30.44
C LEU A 115 34.67 -14.23 30.73
N GLY A 116 34.14 -13.01 30.56
CA GLY A 116 32.71 -12.73 30.58
C GLY A 116 31.92 -13.53 29.53
N LYS A 117 30.59 -13.60 29.66
CA LYS A 117 29.78 -14.41 28.72
C LYS A 117 29.78 -13.81 27.31
N CYS A 118 29.85 -12.48 27.21
CA CYS A 118 29.97 -11.76 25.94
C CYS A 118 31.24 -12.16 25.18
N GLU A 119 32.38 -12.15 25.87
CA GLU A 119 33.68 -12.53 25.33
C GLU A 119 33.70 -14.00 24.89
N LEU A 120 33.15 -14.91 25.70
CA LEU A 120 33.01 -16.32 25.33
C LEU A 120 32.14 -16.50 24.08
N PHE A 121 31.07 -15.72 23.95
CA PHE A 121 30.23 -15.70 22.75
C PHE A 121 31.00 -15.23 21.52
N PHE A 122 31.73 -14.12 21.63
CA PHE A 122 32.56 -13.62 20.53
C PHE A 122 33.63 -14.62 20.11
N LEU A 123 34.31 -15.25 21.06
CA LEU A 123 35.28 -16.31 20.79
C LEU A 123 34.65 -17.50 20.04
N GLU A 124 33.40 -17.85 20.36
CA GLU A 124 32.68 -18.90 19.64
C GLU A 124 32.40 -18.49 18.18
N LEU A 125 31.91 -17.26 17.94
CA LEU A 125 31.67 -16.75 16.59
C LEU A 125 32.96 -16.64 15.78
N MET A 126 34.08 -16.28 16.41
CA MET A 126 35.39 -16.14 15.78
C MET A 126 35.97 -17.48 15.27
N LYS A 127 35.45 -18.63 15.71
CA LYS A 127 35.81 -19.94 15.14
C LYS A 127 35.33 -20.09 13.69
N VAL A 128 34.33 -19.30 13.30
CA VAL A 128 33.77 -19.31 11.94
C VAL A 128 34.27 -18.08 11.18
N PRO A 129 35.01 -18.26 10.07
CA PRO A 129 35.42 -17.15 9.23
C PRO A 129 34.20 -16.40 8.70
N ARG A 130 34.23 -15.06 8.76
CA ARG A 130 33.19 -14.18 8.19
C ARG A 130 31.77 -14.50 8.67
N MET A 131 31.62 -14.88 9.94
CA MET A 131 30.32 -15.22 10.54
C MET A 131 29.21 -14.18 10.28
N GLU A 132 29.52 -12.89 10.41
CA GLU A 132 28.54 -11.82 10.09
C GLU A 132 28.05 -11.89 8.63
N SER A 133 28.95 -12.18 7.68
CA SER A 133 28.59 -12.30 6.26
C SER A 133 27.71 -13.53 6.02
N LYS A 134 28.04 -14.66 6.65
CA LYS A 134 27.21 -15.88 6.59
C LYS A 134 25.81 -15.66 7.19
N LEU A 135 25.71 -14.94 8.31
CA LEU A 135 24.42 -14.57 8.91
C LEU A 135 23.60 -13.64 8.00
N ARG A 136 24.24 -12.67 7.32
CA ARG A 136 23.56 -11.81 6.35
C ARG A 136 23.01 -12.60 5.15
N VAL A 137 23.77 -13.59 4.68
CA VAL A 137 23.33 -14.55 3.66
C VAL A 137 22.14 -15.36 4.15
N PHE A 138 22.18 -15.82 5.40
CA PHE A 138 21.09 -16.58 5.99
C PHE A 138 19.82 -15.73 6.13
N SER A 139 19.91 -14.50 6.63
CA SER A 139 18.79 -13.56 6.71
C SER A 139 18.16 -13.33 5.33
N PHE A 140 18.98 -13.11 4.30
CA PHE A 140 18.51 -12.98 2.94
C PHE A 140 17.78 -14.24 2.46
N LYS A 141 18.34 -15.43 2.67
CA LYS A 141 17.70 -16.71 2.31
C LYS A 141 16.31 -16.86 2.94
N ILE A 142 16.15 -16.49 4.22
CA ILE A 142 14.84 -16.57 4.91
C ILE A 142 13.80 -15.67 4.22
N GLN A 143 14.21 -14.46 3.83
CA GLN A 143 13.31 -13.45 3.25
C GLN A 143 13.11 -13.58 1.72
N PHE A 144 14.00 -14.30 1.04
CA PHE A 144 14.03 -14.37 -0.44
C PHE A 144 12.70 -14.81 -1.04
N GLY A 145 12.10 -15.88 -0.50
CA GLY A 145 10.86 -16.45 -1.04
C GLY A 145 9.69 -15.47 -1.01
N SER A 146 9.49 -14.74 0.10
CA SER A 146 8.43 -13.74 0.19
C SER A 146 8.71 -12.53 -0.71
N GLN A 147 9.95 -12.04 -0.73
CA GLN A 147 10.35 -10.92 -1.58
C GLN A 147 10.09 -11.21 -3.07
N VAL A 148 10.50 -12.38 -3.57
CA VAL A 148 10.25 -12.80 -4.95
C VAL A 148 8.76 -12.94 -5.24
N ALA A 149 8.00 -13.55 -4.32
CA ALA A 149 6.55 -13.74 -4.48
C ALA A 149 5.79 -12.40 -4.54
N ASP A 150 6.11 -11.46 -3.65
CA ASP A 150 5.45 -10.16 -3.55
C ASP A 150 5.79 -9.26 -4.75
N LEU A 151 7.06 -9.24 -5.17
CA LEU A 151 7.50 -8.58 -6.40
C LEU A 151 6.77 -9.18 -7.62
N GLY A 152 6.78 -10.51 -7.74
CA GLY A 152 6.14 -11.21 -8.86
C GLY A 152 4.63 -10.94 -8.93
N LYS A 153 3.95 -10.90 -7.78
CA LYS A 153 2.52 -10.56 -7.70
C LYS A 153 2.25 -9.13 -8.15
N SER A 154 3.07 -8.19 -7.70
CA SER A 154 2.93 -6.77 -8.07
C SER A 154 3.14 -6.58 -9.57
N LEU A 155 4.18 -7.19 -10.15
CA LEU A 155 4.46 -7.15 -11.58
C LEU A 155 3.32 -7.76 -12.42
N LYS A 156 2.79 -8.92 -12.02
CA LYS A 156 1.64 -9.55 -12.69
C LYS A 156 0.37 -8.71 -12.62
N THR A 157 0.19 -7.95 -11.54
CA THR A 157 -0.94 -7.02 -11.38
C THR A 157 -0.83 -5.87 -12.39
N ILE A 158 0.35 -5.27 -12.51
CA ILE A 158 0.63 -4.23 -13.51
C ILE A 158 0.44 -4.78 -14.93
N ASP A 159 0.98 -5.97 -15.21
CA ASP A 159 0.86 -6.62 -16.52
C ASP A 159 -0.59 -6.82 -16.93
N SER A 160 -1.38 -7.40 -16.02
CA SER A 160 -2.82 -7.62 -16.21
C SER A 160 -3.54 -6.32 -16.49
N SER A 161 -3.28 -5.26 -15.71
CA SER A 161 -3.94 -3.98 -15.92
C SER A 161 -3.57 -3.33 -17.25
N CYS A 162 -2.30 -3.39 -17.66
CA CYS A 162 -1.88 -2.92 -18.98
C CYS A 162 -2.61 -3.66 -20.11
N ASN A 163 -2.71 -4.98 -20.00
CA ASN A 163 -3.40 -5.81 -20.98
C ASN A 163 -4.91 -5.48 -21.02
N GLU A 164 -5.59 -5.49 -19.87
CA GLU A 164 -7.01 -5.17 -19.70
C GLU A 164 -7.38 -3.83 -20.35
N ILE A 165 -6.63 -2.77 -20.04
CA ILE A 165 -6.88 -1.41 -20.57
C ILE A 165 -6.68 -1.38 -22.08
N ARG A 166 -5.59 -1.97 -22.58
CA ARG A 166 -5.24 -1.93 -24.00
C ARG A 166 -6.18 -2.79 -24.87
N SER A 167 -6.68 -3.90 -24.33
CA SER A 167 -7.60 -4.79 -25.02
C SER A 167 -9.06 -4.37 -24.89
N SER A 168 -9.41 -3.49 -23.94
CA SER A 168 -10.80 -3.08 -23.71
C SER A 168 -11.40 -2.33 -24.92
N LEU A 169 -12.24 -3.04 -25.68
CA LEU A 169 -13.01 -2.45 -26.78
C LEU A 169 -14.06 -1.47 -26.26
N LYS A 170 -14.66 -1.74 -25.09
CA LYS A 170 -15.66 -0.87 -24.49
C LYS A 170 -15.06 0.47 -24.10
N LEU A 171 -13.86 0.48 -23.50
CA LEU A 171 -13.15 1.72 -23.17
C LEU A 171 -12.85 2.52 -24.43
N LYS A 172 -12.34 1.87 -25.50
CA LYS A 172 -12.09 2.52 -26.80
C LYS A 172 -13.34 3.18 -27.37
N GLU A 173 -14.48 2.49 -27.35
CA GLU A 173 -15.74 3.06 -27.84
C GLU A 173 -16.21 4.24 -26.97
N ILE A 174 -16.07 4.17 -25.64
CA ILE A 174 -16.36 5.30 -24.76
C ILE A 174 -15.48 6.50 -25.08
N MET A 175 -14.17 6.31 -25.28
CA MET A 175 -13.25 7.39 -25.67
C MET A 175 -13.68 8.05 -26.99
N LYS A 176 -14.14 7.26 -27.98
CA LYS A 176 -14.69 7.80 -29.24
C LYS A 176 -15.96 8.63 -29.02
N LYS A 177 -16.88 8.18 -28.16
CA LYS A 177 -18.08 8.95 -27.83
C LYS A 177 -17.73 10.27 -27.13
N ILE A 178 -16.75 10.25 -26.23
CA ILE A 178 -16.26 11.46 -25.56
C ILE A 178 -15.66 12.44 -26.58
N LEU A 179 -14.82 11.95 -27.51
CA LEU A 179 -14.25 12.78 -28.57
C LEU A 179 -15.34 13.43 -29.43
N LEU A 180 -16.36 12.66 -29.84
CA LEU A 180 -17.49 13.16 -30.62
C LEU A 180 -18.25 14.26 -29.86
N LEU A 181 -18.55 14.04 -28.58
CA LEU A 181 -19.22 15.04 -27.74
C LEU A 181 -18.37 16.31 -27.61
N GLY A 182 -17.08 16.15 -27.36
CA GLY A 182 -16.12 17.26 -27.27
C GLY A 182 -16.06 18.09 -28.56
N ASN A 183 -15.93 17.45 -29.73
CA ASN A 183 -15.91 18.14 -31.02
C ASN A 183 -17.23 18.87 -31.30
N THR A 184 -18.36 18.24 -30.99
CA THR A 184 -19.70 18.84 -31.18
C THR A 184 -19.88 20.08 -30.30
N LEU A 185 -19.52 19.99 -29.01
CA LEU A 185 -19.66 21.12 -28.07
C LEU A 185 -18.72 22.27 -28.40
N ASN A 186 -17.55 21.98 -28.97
CA ASN A 186 -16.53 22.97 -29.30
C ASN A 186 -16.55 23.38 -30.78
N GLN A 187 -17.62 23.05 -31.52
CA GLN A 187 -17.76 23.39 -32.93
C GLN A 187 -17.57 24.90 -33.15
N GLY A 188 -16.80 25.28 -34.17
CA GLY A 188 -16.46 26.68 -34.46
C GLY A 188 -15.33 27.26 -33.61
N THR A 189 -14.75 26.49 -32.68
CA THR A 189 -13.52 26.87 -31.96
C THR A 189 -12.32 26.06 -32.47
N ALA A 190 -11.10 26.45 -32.08
CA ALA A 190 -9.89 25.68 -32.35
C ALA A 190 -9.92 24.24 -31.79
N ARG A 191 -10.86 23.92 -30.88
CA ARG A 191 -11.04 22.60 -30.27
C ARG A 191 -12.15 21.76 -30.91
N GLY A 192 -12.86 22.26 -31.93
CA GLY A 192 -14.02 21.61 -32.54
C GLY A 192 -13.73 20.50 -33.55
N ALA A 193 -12.46 20.29 -33.91
CA ALA A 193 -12.02 19.31 -34.90
C ALA A 193 -10.85 18.47 -34.39
N ALA A 194 -10.85 18.14 -33.10
CA ALA A 194 -9.78 17.35 -32.50
C ALA A 194 -9.81 15.90 -33.00
N VAL A 195 -8.62 15.33 -33.23
CA VAL A 195 -8.43 13.90 -33.57
C VAL A 195 -8.21 13.02 -32.32
N GLY A 196 -8.02 13.66 -31.17
CA GLY A 196 -7.81 13.02 -29.87
C GLY A 196 -7.76 14.08 -28.77
N PHE A 197 -7.67 13.64 -27.52
CA PHE A 197 -7.57 14.52 -26.35
C PHE A 197 -6.60 13.93 -25.33
N ARG A 198 -6.02 14.79 -24.50
CA ARG A 198 -5.13 14.39 -23.39
C ARG A 198 -5.92 13.67 -22.30
N LEU A 199 -5.31 12.69 -21.65
CA LEU A 199 -6.00 11.78 -20.73
C LEU A 199 -6.72 12.52 -19.60
N ASP A 200 -6.10 13.55 -19.02
CA ASP A 200 -6.67 14.36 -17.94
C ASP A 200 -7.95 15.13 -18.35
N SER A 201 -8.23 15.24 -19.66
CA SER A 201 -9.50 15.84 -20.13
C SER A 201 -10.72 15.02 -19.70
N LEU A 202 -10.55 13.73 -19.40
CA LEU A 202 -11.62 12.87 -18.87
C LEU A 202 -12.19 13.40 -17.55
N LEU A 203 -11.36 14.04 -16.73
CA LEU A 203 -11.76 14.55 -15.43
C LEU A 203 -12.64 15.81 -15.56
N LYS A 204 -12.57 16.50 -16.70
CA LYS A 204 -13.36 17.73 -16.97
C LYS A 204 -14.81 17.46 -17.36
N LEU A 205 -15.18 16.19 -17.57
CA LEU A 205 -16.53 15.80 -17.96
C LEU A 205 -17.56 16.07 -16.85
N THR A 206 -17.14 16.14 -15.59
CA THR A 206 -18.01 16.55 -14.48
C THR A 206 -18.10 18.05 -14.28
N ASP A 207 -17.13 18.81 -14.79
CA ASP A 207 -17.10 20.28 -14.65
C ASP A 207 -18.03 20.95 -15.66
N THR A 208 -18.19 20.33 -16.83
CA THR A 208 -19.08 20.83 -17.88
C THR A 208 -20.53 20.51 -17.54
N ARG A 209 -21.34 21.54 -17.24
CA ARG A 209 -22.77 21.41 -16.90
C ARG A 209 -23.67 21.80 -18.06
N ALA A 210 -24.83 21.16 -18.12
CA ALA A 210 -25.92 21.60 -18.98
C ALA A 210 -26.42 23.00 -18.58
N THR A 211 -27.01 23.75 -19.50
CA THR A 211 -27.52 25.11 -19.26
C THR A 211 -28.52 25.22 -18.12
N ASN A 212 -29.26 24.14 -17.85
CA ASN A 212 -30.19 24.05 -16.74
C ASN A 212 -29.54 23.71 -15.39
N ASN A 213 -28.21 23.55 -15.35
CA ASN A 213 -27.40 23.11 -14.21
C ASN A 213 -27.81 21.78 -13.55
N LYS A 214 -28.72 21.01 -14.16
CA LYS A 214 -29.27 19.77 -13.58
C LYS A 214 -28.40 18.55 -13.84
N MET A 215 -27.55 18.56 -14.86
CA MET A 215 -26.69 17.43 -15.20
C MET A 215 -25.33 17.88 -15.74
N THR A 216 -24.31 17.03 -15.57
CA THR A 216 -22.98 17.23 -16.17
C THR A 216 -22.87 16.51 -17.50
N LEU A 217 -21.80 16.78 -18.26
CA LEU A 217 -21.53 16.07 -19.50
C LEU A 217 -21.30 14.56 -19.26
N MET A 218 -20.71 14.18 -18.12
CA MET A 218 -20.60 12.77 -17.70
C MET A 218 -21.96 12.10 -17.54
N HIS A 219 -22.92 12.77 -16.89
CA HIS A 219 -24.28 12.27 -16.75
C HIS A 219 -24.97 12.11 -18.10
N TYR A 220 -24.82 13.11 -18.97
CA TYR A 220 -25.38 13.05 -20.31
C TYR A 220 -24.79 11.88 -21.11
N LEU A 221 -23.47 11.69 -21.08
CA LEU A 221 -22.81 10.54 -21.71
C LEU A 221 -23.40 9.22 -21.20
N CYS A 222 -23.47 9.02 -19.88
CA CYS A 222 -24.02 7.80 -19.29
C CYS A 222 -25.49 7.58 -19.70
N LYS A 223 -26.30 8.64 -19.76
CA LYS A 223 -27.70 8.59 -20.19
C LYS A 223 -27.81 8.16 -21.66
N VAL A 224 -26.98 8.71 -22.54
CA VAL A 224 -26.96 8.35 -23.97
C VAL A 224 -26.49 6.91 -24.16
N LEU A 225 -25.46 6.49 -23.42
CA LEU A 225 -24.98 5.11 -23.44
C LEU A 225 -26.04 4.14 -22.96
N ALA A 226 -26.76 4.43 -21.88
CA ALA A 226 -27.87 3.60 -21.40
C ALA A 226 -28.95 3.38 -22.47
N ALA A 227 -29.26 4.41 -23.26
CA ALA A 227 -30.29 4.34 -24.28
C ALA A 227 -29.82 3.64 -25.57
N LYS A 228 -28.55 3.81 -25.98
CA LYS A 228 -28.07 3.38 -27.31
C LYS A 228 -27.05 2.26 -27.29
N SER A 229 -26.31 2.08 -26.19
CA SER A 229 -25.20 1.14 -26.08
C SER A 229 -25.00 0.71 -24.62
N PRO A 230 -26.01 0.11 -23.97
CA PRO A 230 -25.99 -0.19 -22.53
C PRO A 230 -24.84 -1.12 -22.13
N GLN A 231 -24.36 -1.97 -23.04
CA GLN A 231 -23.20 -2.84 -22.83
C GLN A 231 -21.89 -2.09 -22.56
N LEU A 232 -21.82 -0.78 -22.84
CA LEU A 232 -20.65 0.03 -22.54
C LEU A 232 -20.63 0.50 -21.08
N LEU A 233 -21.77 0.53 -20.39
CA LEU A 233 -21.87 1.03 -19.02
C LEU A 233 -21.08 0.20 -18.00
N ASN A 234 -20.89 -1.09 -18.29
CA ASN A 234 -20.17 -2.01 -17.41
C ASN A 234 -18.70 -2.22 -17.83
N PHE A 235 -18.11 -1.33 -18.63
CA PHE A 235 -16.71 -1.48 -19.08
C PHE A 235 -15.70 -1.62 -17.93
N HIS A 236 -16.01 -1.02 -16.78
CA HIS A 236 -15.16 -1.09 -15.59
C HIS A 236 -15.03 -2.52 -15.04
N VAL A 237 -15.95 -3.43 -15.36
CA VAL A 237 -15.89 -4.84 -14.92
C VAL A 237 -14.73 -5.56 -15.59
N ASP A 238 -14.33 -5.10 -16.78
CA ASP A 238 -13.21 -5.66 -17.54
C ASP A 238 -11.85 -5.10 -17.07
N LEU A 239 -11.84 -4.14 -16.13
CA LEU A 239 -10.64 -3.44 -15.62
C LEU A 239 -10.36 -3.80 -14.15
N VAL A 240 -10.33 -5.11 -13.86
CA VAL A 240 -10.26 -5.65 -12.49
C VAL A 240 -8.97 -5.24 -11.78
N SER A 241 -7.85 -5.17 -12.51
CA SER A 241 -6.54 -4.91 -11.93
C SER A 241 -6.23 -3.41 -11.73
N LEU A 242 -7.10 -2.52 -12.21
CA LEU A 242 -6.85 -1.07 -12.23
C LEU A 242 -6.65 -0.48 -10.83
N GLU A 243 -7.53 -0.79 -9.88
CA GLU A 243 -7.46 -0.22 -8.52
C GLU A 243 -6.25 -0.75 -7.74
N ALA A 244 -5.92 -2.03 -7.89
CA ALA A 244 -4.73 -2.61 -7.27
C ALA A 244 -3.47 -1.97 -7.86
N THR A 245 -3.42 -1.81 -9.19
CA THR A 245 -2.28 -1.23 -9.89
C THR A 245 -2.04 0.23 -9.51
N SER A 246 -3.09 1.03 -9.30
CA SER A 246 -2.93 2.45 -8.92
C SER A 246 -2.27 2.65 -7.54
N LYS A 247 -2.14 1.59 -6.73
CA LYS A 247 -1.51 1.61 -5.40
C LYS A 247 -0.04 1.17 -5.45
N ILE A 248 0.43 0.65 -6.58
CA ILE A 248 1.80 0.17 -6.78
C ILE A 248 2.66 1.29 -7.34
N GLN A 249 3.88 1.43 -6.83
CA GLN A 249 4.86 2.40 -7.29
C GLN A 249 6.00 1.68 -8.02
N LEU A 250 6.22 1.99 -9.30
CA LEU A 250 7.27 1.38 -10.11
C LEU A 250 8.67 1.62 -9.53
N LYS A 251 8.88 2.79 -8.90
CA LYS A 251 10.14 3.10 -8.23
C LYS A 251 10.43 2.14 -7.08
N MET A 252 9.44 1.86 -6.22
CA MET A 252 9.61 0.92 -5.10
C MET A 252 9.89 -0.49 -5.62
N LEU A 253 9.20 -0.93 -6.67
CA LEU A 253 9.48 -2.22 -7.30
C LEU A 253 10.89 -2.30 -7.88
N ALA A 254 11.42 -1.20 -8.43
CA ALA A 254 12.80 -1.15 -8.93
C ALA A 254 13.82 -1.29 -7.79
N GLU A 255 13.58 -0.62 -6.65
CA GLU A 255 14.41 -0.71 -5.46
C GLU A 255 14.39 -2.14 -4.86
N GLU A 256 13.22 -2.75 -4.77
CA GLU A 256 13.05 -4.14 -4.32
C GLU A 256 13.73 -5.14 -5.28
N MET A 257 13.56 -5.00 -6.59
CA MET A 257 14.23 -5.83 -7.59
C MET A 257 15.76 -5.72 -7.49
N GLN A 258 16.26 -4.50 -7.28
CA GLN A 258 17.69 -4.26 -7.07
C GLN A 258 18.18 -4.89 -5.77
N ALA A 259 17.40 -4.79 -4.69
CA ALA A 259 17.74 -5.39 -3.40
C ALA A 259 17.84 -6.92 -3.50
N VAL A 260 16.89 -7.58 -4.19
CA VAL A 260 16.92 -9.03 -4.45
C VAL A 260 18.13 -9.42 -5.29
N SER A 261 18.40 -8.70 -6.38
CA SER A 261 19.54 -8.99 -7.27
C SER A 261 20.88 -8.85 -6.53
N LYS A 262 21.09 -7.73 -5.82
CA LYS A 262 22.30 -7.51 -5.01
C LYS A 262 22.41 -8.47 -3.83
N GLY A 263 21.29 -8.90 -3.26
CA GLY A 263 21.26 -9.92 -2.23
C GLY A 263 21.81 -11.25 -2.74
N LEU A 264 21.38 -11.67 -3.93
CA LEU A 264 21.89 -12.88 -4.57
C LEU A 264 23.38 -12.76 -4.95
N GLU A 265 23.83 -11.61 -5.46
CA GLU A 265 25.27 -11.38 -5.71
C GLU A 265 26.13 -11.55 -4.45
N LYS A 266 25.63 -11.06 -3.30
CA LYS A 266 26.31 -11.24 -2.00
C LYS A 266 26.34 -12.69 -1.55
N VAL A 267 25.27 -13.45 -1.83
CA VAL A 267 25.20 -14.90 -1.59
C VAL A 267 26.27 -15.62 -2.40
N GLU A 268 26.35 -15.34 -3.71
CA GLU A 268 27.35 -15.95 -4.59
C GLU A 268 28.78 -15.60 -4.18
N HIS A 269 29.01 -14.34 -3.76
CA HIS A 269 30.30 -13.90 -3.27
C HIS A 269 30.72 -14.66 -2.00
N GLU A 270 29.83 -14.78 -1.01
CA GLU A 270 30.13 -15.52 0.22
C GLU A 270 30.28 -17.03 -0.04
N PHE A 271 29.51 -17.59 -0.98
CA PHE A 271 29.67 -18.99 -1.41
C PHE A 271 31.09 -19.26 -1.93
N LYS A 272 31.61 -18.37 -2.79
CA LYS A 272 32.99 -18.45 -3.31
C LYS A 272 34.02 -18.23 -2.20
N ALA A 273 33.86 -17.19 -1.39
CA ALA A 273 34.79 -16.90 -0.28
C ALA A 273 34.89 -18.06 0.73
N SER A 274 33.79 -18.79 0.93
CA SER A 274 33.72 -19.92 1.87
C SER A 274 34.56 -21.13 1.45
N GLU A 275 35.03 -21.20 0.20
CA GLU A 275 35.85 -22.32 -0.28
C GLU A 275 37.16 -22.48 0.51
N SER A 276 37.75 -21.38 0.97
CA SER A 276 38.99 -21.38 1.75
C SER A 276 38.79 -21.60 3.26
N ASP A 277 37.56 -21.75 3.74
CA ASP A 277 37.27 -21.81 5.18
C ASP A 277 37.51 -23.19 5.81
N GLY A 278 37.74 -24.22 4.99
CA GLY A 278 37.90 -25.60 5.47
C GLY A 278 36.59 -26.25 5.96
N PRO A 279 36.67 -27.33 6.77
CA PRO A 279 35.51 -28.15 7.14
C PRO A 279 34.40 -27.40 7.88
N VAL A 280 34.73 -26.31 8.59
CA VAL A 280 33.77 -25.55 9.39
C VAL A 280 32.64 -24.94 8.53
N SER A 281 32.88 -24.70 7.23
CA SER A 281 31.89 -24.13 6.32
C SER A 281 31.35 -25.13 5.29
N GLU A 282 31.65 -26.43 5.42
CA GLU A 282 31.25 -27.45 4.45
C GLU A 282 29.72 -27.55 4.31
N ILE A 283 29.02 -27.70 5.45
CA ILE A 283 27.55 -27.75 5.52
C ILE A 283 26.94 -26.45 4.97
N PHE A 284 27.52 -25.30 5.33
CA PHE A 284 27.06 -23.99 4.86
C PHE A 284 27.14 -23.90 3.34
N ARG A 285 28.26 -24.32 2.73
CA ARG A 285 28.42 -24.31 1.27
C ARG A 285 27.46 -25.25 0.57
N GLU A 286 27.27 -26.46 1.11
CA GLU A 286 26.31 -27.43 0.54
C GLU A 286 24.90 -26.81 0.48
N LYS A 287 24.42 -26.27 1.61
CA LYS A 287 23.09 -25.65 1.70
C LYS A 287 22.97 -24.39 0.86
N LEU A 288 24.03 -23.60 0.76
CA LEU A 288 24.03 -22.39 -0.04
C LEU A 288 24.03 -22.68 -1.53
N LYS A 289 24.67 -23.76 -1.97
CA LYS A 289 24.64 -24.22 -3.37
C LYS A 289 23.21 -24.60 -3.78
N GLU A 290 22.54 -25.42 -2.98
CA GLU A 290 21.14 -25.82 -3.21
C GLU A 290 20.22 -24.60 -3.32
N PHE A 291 20.42 -23.59 -2.47
CA PHE A 291 19.67 -22.33 -2.55
C PHE A 291 20.00 -21.54 -3.82
N THR A 292 21.28 -21.36 -4.14
CA THR A 292 21.72 -20.51 -5.25
C THR A 292 21.26 -21.05 -6.61
N ASP A 293 21.26 -22.37 -6.79
CA ASP A 293 20.80 -23.01 -8.03
C ASP A 293 19.33 -22.67 -8.33
N ASN A 294 18.48 -22.64 -7.31
CA ASN A 294 17.06 -22.29 -7.45
C ASN A 294 16.85 -20.77 -7.51
N ALA A 295 17.49 -20.02 -6.61
CA ALA A 295 17.33 -18.59 -6.49
C ALA A 295 17.80 -17.84 -7.75
N GLY A 296 18.86 -18.32 -8.42
CA GLY A 296 19.35 -17.74 -9.67
C GLY A 296 18.30 -17.75 -10.78
N ALA A 297 17.61 -18.87 -10.96
CA ALA A 297 16.55 -19.00 -11.96
C ALA A 297 15.35 -18.09 -11.65
N ASP A 298 14.97 -17.99 -10.38
CA ASP A 298 13.88 -17.11 -9.93
C ASP A 298 14.22 -15.63 -10.16
N VAL A 299 15.41 -15.18 -9.79
CA VAL A 299 15.85 -13.78 -9.99
C VAL A 299 15.93 -13.45 -11.48
N GLN A 300 16.45 -14.36 -12.31
CA GLN A 300 16.51 -14.15 -13.76
C GLN A 300 15.11 -14.04 -14.39
N SER A 301 14.18 -14.91 -13.98
CA SER A 301 12.79 -14.88 -14.43
C SER A 301 12.09 -13.60 -13.99
N LEU A 302 12.29 -13.19 -12.74
CA LEU A 302 11.71 -11.98 -12.17
C LEU A 302 12.26 -10.71 -12.84
N SER A 303 13.57 -10.66 -13.12
CA SER A 303 14.21 -9.55 -13.84
C SER A 303 13.67 -9.41 -15.27
N SER A 304 13.47 -10.54 -15.96
CA SER A 304 12.87 -10.56 -17.29
C SER A 304 11.45 -10.02 -17.26
N LEU A 305 10.62 -10.50 -16.34
CA LEU A 305 9.25 -10.00 -16.14
C LEU A 305 9.22 -8.51 -15.80
N PHE A 306 10.11 -8.04 -14.92
CA PHE A 306 10.23 -6.62 -14.57
C PHE A 306 10.52 -5.76 -15.82
N SER A 307 11.45 -6.19 -16.67
CA SER A 307 11.78 -5.50 -17.92
C SER A 307 10.60 -5.45 -18.90
N GLU A 308 9.88 -6.57 -19.05
CA GLU A 308 8.71 -6.66 -19.94
C GLU A 308 7.56 -5.78 -19.45
N VAL A 309 7.27 -5.82 -18.15
CA VAL A 309 6.23 -4.99 -17.52
C VAL A 309 6.58 -3.51 -17.64
N GLY A 310 7.84 -3.13 -17.43
CA GLY A 310 8.30 -1.75 -17.63
C GLY A 310 8.06 -1.26 -19.07
N LYS A 311 8.36 -2.10 -20.07
CA LYS A 311 8.07 -1.78 -21.48
C LYS A 311 6.58 -1.64 -21.74
N LYS A 312 5.74 -2.49 -21.15
CA LYS A 312 4.27 -2.41 -21.29
C LYS A 312 3.71 -1.16 -20.64
N ALA A 313 4.23 -0.76 -19.49
CA ALA A 313 3.87 0.50 -18.82
C ALA A 313 4.16 1.70 -19.74
N ASP A 314 5.37 1.79 -20.30
CA ASP A 314 5.74 2.84 -21.26
C ASP A 314 4.86 2.84 -22.51
N GLN A 315 4.55 1.65 -23.04
CA GLN A 315 3.66 1.50 -24.19
C GLN A 315 2.23 1.94 -23.86
N LEU A 316 1.76 1.75 -22.63
CA LEU A 316 0.43 2.19 -22.20
C LEU A 316 0.37 3.72 -22.10
N ILE A 317 1.40 4.35 -21.56
CA ILE A 317 1.51 5.82 -21.50
C ILE A 317 1.45 6.40 -22.93
N LYS A 318 2.26 5.85 -23.84
CA LYS A 318 2.26 6.23 -25.26
C LYS A 318 0.93 5.96 -25.95
N TYR A 319 0.23 4.87 -25.59
CA TYR A 319 -1.06 4.52 -26.14
C TYR A 319 -2.13 5.59 -25.85
N PHE A 320 -2.04 6.30 -24.71
CA PHE A 320 -2.90 7.45 -24.40
C PHE A 320 -2.38 8.79 -24.97
N GLY A 321 -1.31 8.78 -25.76
CA GLY A 321 -0.72 9.99 -26.32
C GLY A 321 0.06 10.84 -25.30
N GLU A 322 0.43 10.24 -24.18
CA GLU A 322 1.24 10.87 -23.13
C GLU A 322 2.74 10.53 -23.34
N ASP A 323 3.62 11.33 -22.75
CA ASP A 323 5.07 11.14 -22.82
C ASP A 323 5.58 10.45 -21.55
N PRO A 324 6.15 9.23 -21.62
CA PRO A 324 6.67 8.51 -20.43
C PRO A 324 7.73 9.28 -19.64
N VAL A 325 8.42 10.23 -20.26
CA VAL A 325 9.41 11.08 -19.55
C VAL A 325 8.72 12.12 -18.67
N ARG A 326 7.51 12.54 -19.04
CA ARG A 326 6.79 13.66 -18.41
C ARG A 326 5.55 13.23 -17.63
N CYS A 327 5.02 12.05 -17.92
CA CYS A 327 3.81 11.51 -17.32
C CYS A 327 4.13 10.13 -16.73
N PRO A 328 4.21 10.01 -15.39
CA PRO A 328 4.43 8.74 -14.72
C PRO A 328 3.30 7.76 -14.99
N PHE A 329 3.62 6.46 -15.00
CA PHE A 329 2.63 5.38 -15.15
C PHE A 329 1.52 5.50 -14.09
N GLU A 330 1.88 5.80 -12.86
CA GLU A 330 0.96 5.95 -11.72
C GLU A 330 -0.05 7.07 -11.96
N GLN A 331 0.35 8.15 -12.64
CA GLN A 331 -0.56 9.23 -13.01
C GLN A 331 -1.60 8.74 -14.01
N VAL A 332 -1.20 8.00 -15.05
CA VAL A 332 -2.13 7.41 -16.02
C VAL A 332 -3.15 6.50 -15.33
N MET A 333 -2.68 5.63 -14.45
CA MET A 333 -3.52 4.69 -13.70
C MET A 333 -4.49 5.42 -12.76
N SER A 334 -4.01 6.44 -12.05
CA SER A 334 -4.83 7.27 -11.16
C SER A 334 -5.91 8.06 -11.92
N THR A 335 -5.56 8.68 -13.05
CA THR A 335 -6.52 9.40 -13.89
C THR A 335 -7.60 8.46 -14.43
N LEU A 336 -7.23 7.26 -14.88
CA LEU A 336 -8.19 6.25 -15.35
C LEU A 336 -9.10 5.75 -14.22
N LEU A 337 -8.56 5.45 -13.04
CA LEU A 337 -9.35 5.02 -11.89
C LEU A 337 -10.34 6.10 -11.46
N THR A 338 -9.89 7.36 -11.45
CA THR A 338 -10.74 8.50 -11.13
C THR A 338 -11.86 8.65 -12.15
N PHE A 339 -11.55 8.56 -13.44
CA PHE A 339 -12.56 8.56 -14.51
C PHE A 339 -13.58 7.42 -14.34
N VAL A 340 -13.13 6.19 -14.11
CA VAL A 340 -14.01 5.03 -13.89
C VAL A 340 -14.96 5.28 -12.71
N THR A 341 -14.42 5.80 -11.61
CA THR A 341 -15.20 6.10 -10.40
C THR A 341 -16.26 7.17 -10.67
N MET A 342 -15.89 8.27 -11.36
CA MET A 342 -16.79 9.35 -11.73
C MET A 342 -17.88 8.87 -12.69
N PHE A 343 -17.52 8.04 -13.67
CA PHE A 343 -18.45 7.47 -14.63
C PHE A 343 -19.50 6.58 -13.93
N ARG A 344 -19.04 5.68 -13.06
CA ARG A 344 -19.92 4.80 -12.26
C ARG A 344 -20.90 5.61 -11.43
N LYS A 345 -20.39 6.60 -10.69
CA LYS A 345 -21.20 7.48 -9.86
C LYS A 345 -22.27 8.21 -10.68
N ALA A 346 -21.89 8.82 -11.81
CA ALA A 346 -22.85 9.51 -12.68
C ALA A 346 -23.91 8.57 -13.27
N HIS A 347 -23.53 7.32 -13.59
CA HIS A 347 -24.48 6.31 -14.04
C HIS A 347 -25.48 5.91 -12.95
N GLU A 348 -25.00 5.65 -11.73
CA GLU A 348 -25.85 5.33 -10.58
C GLU A 348 -26.79 6.49 -10.21
N GLU A 349 -26.30 7.73 -10.24
CA GLU A 349 -27.10 8.93 -10.03
C GLU A 349 -28.20 9.09 -11.09
N ASN A 350 -27.90 8.80 -12.37
CA ASN A 350 -28.91 8.78 -13.43
C ASN A 350 -30.00 7.72 -13.20
N ILE A 351 -29.64 6.52 -12.74
CA ILE A 351 -30.62 5.46 -12.44
C ILE A 351 -31.55 5.94 -11.32
N LYS A 352 -30.99 6.44 -10.21
CA LYS A 352 -31.77 6.96 -9.07
C LYS A 352 -32.70 8.09 -9.49
N GLN A 353 -32.23 9.00 -10.33
CA GLN A 353 -33.03 10.12 -10.84
C GLN A 353 -34.19 9.63 -11.71
N ALA A 354 -33.94 8.68 -12.63
CA ALA A 354 -34.98 8.11 -13.48
C ALA A 354 -36.05 7.35 -12.67
N GLU A 355 -35.65 6.63 -11.62
CA GLU A 355 -36.59 5.98 -10.70
C GLU A 355 -37.44 6.98 -9.92
N LEU A 356 -36.85 8.09 -9.46
CA LEU A 356 -37.58 9.14 -8.77
C LEU A 356 -38.60 9.83 -9.68
N GLU A 357 -38.20 10.13 -10.92
CA GLU A 357 -39.09 10.71 -11.94
C GLU A 357 -40.25 9.77 -12.28
N LYS A 358 -39.98 8.47 -12.43
CA LYS A 358 -41.02 7.45 -12.65
C LYS A 358 -42.00 7.37 -11.48
N LYS A 359 -41.51 7.36 -10.23
CA LYS A 359 -42.36 7.36 -9.03
C LYS A 359 -43.21 8.62 -8.91
N LYS A 360 -42.65 9.79 -9.25
CA LYS A 360 -43.37 11.06 -9.25
C LYS A 360 -44.49 11.07 -10.31
N ALA A 361 -44.17 10.65 -11.53
CA ALA A 361 -45.16 10.55 -12.61
C ALA A 361 -46.29 9.56 -12.28
N GLN A 362 -45.98 8.44 -11.63
CA GLN A 362 -47.00 7.49 -11.15
C GLN A 362 -47.94 8.12 -10.12
N LYS A 363 -47.39 8.82 -9.11
CA LYS A 363 -48.19 9.52 -8.10
C LYS A 363 -49.06 10.63 -8.70
N GLU A 364 -48.54 11.38 -9.66
CA GLU A 364 -49.30 12.42 -10.37
C GLU A 364 -50.44 11.82 -11.20
N ALA A 365 -50.18 10.72 -11.92
CA ALA A 365 -51.21 10.01 -12.68
C ALA A 365 -52.30 9.39 -11.77
N GLU A 366 -51.94 8.87 -10.59
CA GLU A 366 -52.89 8.36 -9.59
C GLU A 366 -53.73 9.48 -8.97
N ALA A 367 -53.12 10.64 -8.68
CA ALA A 367 -53.82 11.81 -8.16
C ALA A 367 -54.79 12.40 -9.19
N GLU A 368 -54.41 12.45 -10.48
CA GLU A 368 -55.30 12.88 -11.57
C GLU A 368 -56.47 11.91 -11.77
N LYS A 369 -56.21 10.59 -11.77
CA LYS A 369 -57.28 9.58 -11.83
C LYS A 369 -58.25 9.70 -10.66
N SER A 370 -57.74 9.92 -9.45
CA SER A 370 -58.54 10.11 -8.24
C SER A 370 -59.39 11.39 -8.29
N LYS A 371 -58.84 12.51 -8.78
CA LYS A 371 -59.58 13.76 -9.00
C LYS A 371 -60.68 13.59 -10.06
N ASN A 372 -60.38 12.93 -11.17
CA ASN A 372 -61.35 12.69 -12.24
C ASN A 372 -62.49 11.75 -11.77
N ALA A 373 -62.18 10.74 -10.96
CA ALA A 373 -63.20 9.86 -10.36
C ALA A 373 -64.12 10.60 -9.37
N GLN A 374 -63.57 11.53 -8.57
CA GLN A 374 -64.38 12.37 -7.67
C GLN A 374 -65.25 13.40 -8.41
N LEU A 375 -64.80 13.89 -9.56
CA LEU A 375 -65.59 14.78 -10.42
C LEU A 375 -66.73 14.03 -11.13
N ALA A 376 -66.48 12.79 -11.56
CA ALA A 376 -67.50 11.93 -12.14
C ALA A 376 -68.60 11.57 -11.13
N SER A 377 -68.24 11.19 -9.89
CA SER A 377 -69.22 10.88 -8.85
C SER A 377 -70.05 12.10 -8.39
N LYS A 378 -69.47 13.31 -8.39
CA LYS A 378 -70.21 14.57 -8.13
C LYS A 378 -71.21 14.92 -9.23
N ASN A 379 -70.92 14.58 -10.48
CA ASN A 379 -71.85 14.80 -11.60
C ASN A 379 -73.00 13.78 -11.60
N ASP A 380 -72.74 12.51 -11.24
CA ASP A 380 -73.81 11.52 -11.03
C ASP A 380 -74.73 11.89 -9.86
N SER A 381 -74.16 12.40 -8.76
CA SER A 381 -74.92 12.88 -7.60
C SER A 381 -75.81 14.10 -7.92
N LYS A 382 -75.49 14.87 -8.97
CA LYS A 382 -76.31 15.99 -9.46
C LYS A 382 -77.38 15.55 -10.46
N ALA A 383 -77.14 14.48 -11.21
CA ALA A 383 -78.12 13.92 -12.15
C ALA A 383 -79.22 13.10 -11.45
N SER A 384 -78.96 12.58 -10.24
CA SER A 384 -79.92 11.75 -9.50
C SER A 384 -80.91 12.50 -8.59
N ASN A 385 -81.02 13.83 -8.67
CA ASN A 385 -81.96 14.59 -7.84
C ASN A 385 -82.99 15.40 -8.66
N PRO A 386 -83.96 14.75 -9.34
CA PRO A 386 -85.05 15.41 -10.05
C PRO A 386 -86.23 15.79 -9.11
N SER A 387 -85.97 16.25 -7.88
CA SER A 387 -87.03 16.50 -6.89
C SER A 387 -86.90 17.81 -6.14
N ARG A 388 -86.50 18.89 -6.83
CA ARG A 388 -86.68 20.27 -6.32
C ARG A 388 -87.16 21.33 -7.31
N GLN A 389 -87.51 20.96 -8.55
CA GLN A 389 -88.12 21.89 -9.53
C GLN A 389 -89.62 21.67 -9.79
N ALA A 390 -90.26 20.66 -9.20
CA ALA A 390 -91.69 20.39 -9.40
C ALA A 390 -92.63 21.00 -8.31
N LYS A 391 -92.12 21.76 -7.33
CA LYS A 391 -92.95 22.40 -6.28
C LYS A 391 -93.10 23.92 -6.39
N GLN A 392 -92.66 24.55 -7.49
CA GLN A 392 -92.81 26.00 -7.70
C GLN A 392 -93.72 26.41 -8.87
N THR A 393 -94.48 25.47 -9.46
CA THR A 393 -95.40 25.75 -10.58
C THR A 393 -96.88 25.50 -10.24
N LEU A 394 -97.24 25.33 -8.97
CA LEU A 394 -98.64 25.18 -8.53
C LEU A 394 -99.16 26.34 -7.67
N GLU A 395 -98.37 27.41 -7.47
CA GLU A 395 -98.79 28.61 -6.74
C GLU A 395 -98.89 29.88 -7.61
N LYS A 396 -98.72 29.75 -8.94
CA LYS A 396 -98.85 30.86 -9.90
C LYS A 396 -100.06 30.79 -10.84
N THR A 397 -100.98 29.87 -10.61
CA THR A 397 -102.25 29.77 -11.36
C THR A 397 -103.49 30.05 -10.51
N ARG A 398 -103.34 30.58 -9.28
CA ARG A 398 -104.46 30.99 -8.42
C ARG A 398 -104.47 32.50 -8.07
N SER A 399 -103.57 33.29 -8.65
CA SER A 399 -103.43 34.73 -8.37
C SER A 399 -103.54 35.64 -9.62
N THR A 400 -104.08 35.12 -10.73
CA THR A 400 -104.41 35.90 -11.94
C THR A 400 -105.84 35.61 -12.41
N SER A 401 -106.80 35.63 -11.48
CA SER A 401 -108.22 35.78 -11.82
C SER A 401 -108.92 36.59 -10.73
N ARG A 402 -108.50 37.85 -10.54
CA ARG A 402 -109.25 38.90 -9.83
C ARG A 402 -108.56 40.25 -10.09
N ARG A 403 -109.08 40.95 -11.12
CA ARG A 403 -108.85 42.36 -11.58
C ARG A 403 -108.50 42.35 -13.08
N GLY A 404 -109.31 42.88 -13.99
CA GLY A 404 -110.62 43.49 -13.88
C GLY A 404 -111.18 43.72 -15.28
N LYS A 405 -112.50 43.90 -15.37
CA LYS A 405 -113.15 44.74 -16.38
C LYS A 405 -114.60 45.01 -15.96
N ASP A 406 -114.79 46.27 -15.55
CA ASP A 406 -115.92 47.17 -15.78
C ASP A 406 -117.25 46.63 -16.33
N GLY A 407 -118.33 47.11 -15.71
CA GLY A 407 -119.23 48.06 -16.37
C GLY A 407 -120.43 47.48 -17.11
N GLY A 408 -121.59 47.51 -16.45
CA GLY A 408 -122.93 47.25 -16.98
C GLY A 408 -123.93 47.22 -15.85
#